data_AF-A0A2N2P4K1-F1
#
_entry.id   AF-A0A2N2P4K1-F1
#
_cell.length_a   1.000
_cell.length_b   1.000
_cell.length_c   1.000
_cell.angle_alpha   90.00
_cell.angle_beta   90.00
_cell.angle_gamma   90.00
#
_symmetry.space_group_name_H-M   'P 1'
#
loop_
_entity.id
_entity.type
_entity.pdbx_description
1 polymer ?
#
loop_
_entity_poly.entity_id
_entity_poly.type
_entity_poly.pdbx_seq_one_letter_code
_entity_poly.pdbx_strand_id
1 'polypeptide(L)'
;MDFLNWAVYLTNVPPSMLSGAQVILFYRIRWQIELIFKFWKSYCGLKTIPGVRKERILTEFYTKLLIAVLCNFLIAPLRVPEEEWFNHEISIFKVQKICSSFSKKMLLAIPSLESLLLLLDDLLEQILFFGFKQKRCTNPNILACIAQLSTPLSPAIDCGLA
;
A
#
# COMPACT_ATOMS: atom_id res chain seq x y z
N MET A 1 -2.77 -27.25 -13.64
CA MET A 1 -2.16 -26.47 -14.74
C MET A 1 -0.72 -26.30 -14.37
N ASP A 2 0.12 -27.16 -14.96
CA ASP A 2 1.54 -27.25 -14.65
C ASP A 2 2.27 -26.13 -15.41
N PHE A 3 2.72 -25.11 -14.68
CA PHE A 3 3.59 -24.09 -15.25
C PHE A 3 5.01 -24.66 -15.33
N LEU A 4 5.73 -24.41 -16.43
CA LEU A 4 7.15 -24.75 -16.56
C LEU A 4 7.95 -24.18 -15.37
N ASN A 5 8.81 -24.99 -14.76
CA ASN A 5 9.63 -24.69 -13.58
C ASN A 5 10.76 -23.66 -13.81
N TRP A 6 10.72 -22.89 -14.90
CA TRP A 6 11.78 -21.94 -15.23
C TRP A 6 11.19 -20.59 -15.61
N ALA A 7 11.86 -19.53 -15.18
CA ALA A 7 11.54 -18.14 -15.49
C ALA A 7 12.79 -17.46 -16.05
N VAL A 8 12.67 -16.79 -17.20
CA VAL A 8 13.74 -15.99 -17.79
C VAL A 8 13.44 -14.53 -17.57
N TYR A 9 14.39 -13.82 -16.97
CA TYR A 9 14.31 -12.38 -16.72
C TYR A 9 15.37 -11.67 -17.55
N LEU A 10 14.95 -10.65 -18.31
CA LEU A 10 15.85 -9.77 -19.04
C LEU A 10 15.83 -8.39 -18.38
N THR A 11 17.00 -7.88 -18.02
CA THR A 11 17.15 -6.56 -17.37
C THR A 11 18.32 -5.81 -17.98
N ASN A 12 18.20 -4.49 -18.06
CA ASN A 12 19.28 -3.58 -18.46
C ASN A 12 20.12 -3.10 -17.25
N VAL A 13 19.78 -3.56 -16.05
CA VAL A 13 20.49 -3.19 -14.82
C VAL A 13 21.78 -4.01 -14.70
N PRO A 14 22.93 -3.38 -14.41
CA PRO A 14 24.19 -4.10 -14.24
C PRO A 14 24.15 -5.01 -12.99
N PRO A 15 24.87 -6.15 -13.00
CA PRO A 15 24.93 -7.08 -11.86
C PRO A 15 25.46 -6.46 -10.56
N SER A 16 26.21 -5.36 -10.66
CA SER A 16 26.73 -4.60 -9.51
C SER A 16 25.63 -3.87 -8.72
N MET A 17 24.47 -3.62 -9.33
CA MET A 17 23.35 -2.89 -8.72
C MET A 17 22.23 -3.82 -8.26
N LEU A 18 21.97 -4.92 -8.98
CA LEU A 18 20.88 -5.85 -8.67
C LEU A 18 21.33 -7.30 -8.82
N SER A 19 21.24 -8.08 -7.74
CA SER A 19 21.49 -9.51 -7.79
C SER A 19 20.32 -10.25 -8.46
N GLY A 20 20.56 -11.45 -9.00
CA GLY A 20 19.50 -12.25 -9.63
C GLY A 20 18.32 -12.55 -8.69
N ALA A 21 18.58 -12.78 -7.40
CA ALA A 21 17.53 -12.97 -6.39
C ALA A 21 16.68 -11.69 -6.19
N GLN A 22 17.31 -10.52 -6.20
CA GLN A 22 16.60 -9.24 -6.14
C GLN A 22 15.77 -9.01 -7.39
N VAL A 23 16.26 -9.35 -8.60
CA VAL A 23 15.48 -9.24 -9.84
C VAL A 23 14.17 -10.03 -9.75
N ILE A 24 14.19 -11.25 -9.21
CA ILE A 24 12.99 -12.06 -8.98
C ILE A 24 12.04 -11.35 -8.01
N LEU A 25 12.57 -10.79 -6.92
CA LEU A 25 11.77 -10.06 -5.93
C LEU A 25 11.13 -8.79 -6.51
N PHE A 26 11.89 -7.99 -7.27
CA PHE A 26 11.38 -6.82 -8.00
C PHE A 26 10.32 -7.22 -9.03
N TYR A 27 10.48 -8.35 -9.71
CA TYR A 27 9.47 -8.83 -10.65
C TYR A 27 8.12 -9.16 -9.97
N ARG A 28 8.12 -9.57 -8.69
CA ARG A 28 6.88 -9.76 -7.91
C ARG A 28 6.11 -8.45 -7.72
N ILE A 29 6.80 -7.29 -7.71
CA ILE A 29 6.18 -5.96 -7.62
C ILE A 29 5.31 -5.66 -8.84
N ARG A 30 5.63 -6.22 -10.02
CA ARG A 30 4.83 -6.00 -11.23
C ARG A 30 3.34 -6.30 -11.03
N TRP A 31 3.00 -7.32 -10.25
CA TRP A 31 1.59 -7.61 -9.94
C TRP A 31 0.98 -6.63 -8.90
N GLN A 32 1.79 -6.00 -8.05
CA GLN A 32 1.30 -5.00 -7.11
C GLN A 32 0.78 -3.75 -7.81
N ILE A 33 1.43 -3.31 -8.89
CA ILE A 33 0.95 -2.13 -9.63
C ILE A 33 -0.42 -2.38 -10.28
N GLU A 34 -0.69 -3.61 -10.74
CA GLU A 34 -2.02 -3.99 -11.21
C GLU A 34 -3.08 -3.93 -10.10
N LEU A 35 -2.75 -4.39 -8.89
CA LEU A 35 -3.63 -4.30 -7.73
C LEU A 35 -3.90 -2.84 -7.33
N ILE A 36 -2.88 -1.98 -7.36
CA ILE A 36 -3.00 -0.54 -7.12
C ILE A 36 -3.94 0.09 -8.16
N PHE A 37 -3.74 -0.19 -9.45
CA PHE A 37 -4.63 0.33 -10.49
C PHE A 37 -6.05 -0.22 -10.41
N LYS A 38 -6.22 -1.48 -10.02
CA LYS A 38 -7.55 -2.05 -9.76
C LYS A 38 -8.23 -1.33 -8.61
N PHE A 39 -7.49 -1.06 -7.53
CA PHE A 39 -7.98 -0.28 -6.41
C PHE A 39 -8.38 1.14 -6.83
N TRP A 40 -7.52 1.87 -7.56
CA TRP A 40 -7.83 3.22 -8.03
C TRP A 40 -9.07 3.26 -8.93
N LYS A 41 -9.17 2.33 -9.89
CA LYS A 41 -10.32 2.26 -10.81
C LYS A 41 -11.63 1.97 -10.10
N SER A 42 -11.63 1.00 -9.19
CA SER A 42 -12.85 0.56 -8.51
C SER A 42 -13.30 1.52 -7.40
N TYR A 43 -12.37 2.12 -6.65
CA TYR A 43 -12.69 2.80 -5.38
C TYR A 43 -12.53 4.32 -5.42
N CYS A 44 -11.59 4.84 -6.21
CA CYS A 44 -11.48 6.29 -6.40
C CYS A 44 -12.51 6.81 -7.42
N GLY A 45 -13.43 5.97 -7.90
CA GLY A 45 -14.47 6.38 -8.85
C GLY A 45 -13.91 6.86 -10.18
N LEU A 46 -12.69 6.44 -10.56
CA LEU A 46 -12.07 6.80 -11.84
C LEU A 46 -12.84 6.24 -13.04
N LYS A 47 -13.67 5.20 -12.84
CA LYS A 47 -14.55 4.65 -13.87
C LYS A 47 -15.65 5.65 -14.30
N THR A 48 -16.06 6.55 -13.43
CA THR A 48 -17.17 7.49 -13.67
C THR A 48 -16.76 8.89 -13.28
N ILE A 49 -16.47 9.72 -14.28
CA ILE A 49 -16.16 11.14 -14.12
C ILE A 49 -17.33 11.94 -14.70
N PRO A 50 -18.25 12.44 -13.87
CA PRO A 50 -19.39 13.19 -14.34
C PRO A 50 -18.96 14.60 -14.75
N GLY A 51 -18.92 14.87 -16.06
CA GLY A 51 -18.59 16.19 -16.58
C GLY A 51 -18.81 16.31 -18.08
N VAL A 52 -19.27 17.48 -18.52
CA VAL A 52 -19.38 17.85 -19.95
C VAL A 52 -18.23 18.78 -20.35
N ARG A 53 -17.79 19.64 -19.42
CA ARG A 53 -16.66 20.58 -19.60
C ARG A 53 -15.32 19.90 -19.30
N LYS A 54 -14.35 20.11 -20.19
CA LYS A 54 -13.02 19.48 -20.12
C LYS A 54 -12.29 19.81 -18.82
N GLU A 55 -12.40 21.06 -18.36
CA GLU A 55 -11.74 21.54 -17.15
C GLU A 55 -12.26 20.82 -15.91
N ARG A 56 -13.58 20.60 -15.83
CA ARG A 56 -14.20 19.88 -14.71
C ARG A 56 -13.79 18.41 -14.69
N ILE A 57 -13.69 17.78 -15.86
CA ILE A 57 -13.24 16.39 -16.00
C ILE A 57 -11.80 16.27 -15.50
N LEU A 58 -10.90 17.18 -15.90
CA LEU A 58 -9.51 17.16 -15.45
C LEU A 58 -9.39 17.40 -13.94
N THR A 59 -10.09 18.38 -13.38
CA THR A 59 -10.06 18.65 -11.94
C THR A 59 -10.57 17.46 -11.12
N GLU A 60 -11.66 16.83 -11.54
CA GLU A 60 -12.21 15.65 -10.87
C GLU A 60 -11.24 14.45 -10.98
N PHE A 61 -10.62 14.27 -12.15
CA PHE A 61 -9.61 13.23 -12.37
C PHE A 61 -8.40 13.40 -11.45
N TYR A 62 -7.83 14.60 -11.40
CA TYR A 62 -6.67 14.90 -10.54
C TYR A 62 -7.02 14.81 -9.07
N THR A 63 -8.20 15.28 -8.65
CA THR A 63 -8.66 15.14 -7.26
C THR A 63 -8.75 13.67 -6.86
N LYS A 64 -9.34 12.82 -7.72
CA LYS A 64 -9.44 11.37 -7.46
C LYS A 64 -8.08 10.70 -7.39
N LEU A 65 -7.14 11.07 -8.27
CA LEU A 65 -5.76 10.58 -8.22
C LEU A 65 -5.06 11.02 -6.94
N LEU A 66 -5.24 12.28 -6.51
CA LEU A 66 -4.63 12.80 -5.29
C LEU A 66 -5.11 12.02 -4.06
N ILE A 67 -6.42 11.78 -3.95
CA ILE A 67 -7.00 10.95 -2.88
C ILE A 67 -6.42 9.53 -2.94
N ALA A 68 -6.30 8.94 -4.13
CA ALA A 68 -5.75 7.61 -4.32
C ALA A 68 -4.31 7.49 -3.80
N VAL A 69 -3.49 8.49 -4.11
CA VAL A 69 -2.09 8.58 -3.68
C VAL A 69 -2.01 8.81 -2.17
N LEU A 70 -2.77 9.77 -1.63
CA LEU A 70 -2.82 10.06 -0.19
C LEU A 70 -3.23 8.83 0.63
N CYS A 71 -4.30 8.13 0.23
CA CYS A 71 -4.70 6.89 0.89
C CYS A 71 -3.59 5.83 0.84
N ASN A 72 -2.88 5.70 -0.29
CA ASN A 72 -1.77 4.75 -0.39
C ASN A 72 -0.61 5.11 0.55
N PHE A 73 -0.27 6.40 0.68
CA PHE A 73 0.77 6.87 1.60
C PHE A 73 0.38 6.71 3.07
N LEU A 74 -0.86 7.01 3.45
CA LEU A 74 -1.35 6.83 4.82
C LEU A 74 -1.36 5.36 5.24
N ILE A 75 -1.67 4.46 4.32
CA ILE A 75 -1.78 3.02 4.59
C ILE A 75 -0.42 2.32 4.52
N ALA A 76 0.53 2.83 3.72
CA ALA A 76 1.84 2.22 3.53
C ALA A 76 2.56 1.88 4.84
N PRO A 77 2.75 2.82 5.81
CA PRO A 77 3.44 2.51 7.07
C PRO A 77 2.70 1.45 7.88
N LEU A 78 1.36 1.50 7.91
CA LEU A 78 0.52 0.53 8.64
C LEU A 78 0.58 -0.89 8.04
N ARG A 79 1.14 -1.04 6.85
CA ARG A 79 1.33 -2.34 6.17
C ARG A 79 2.77 -2.82 6.21
N VAL A 80 3.69 -2.03 6.76
CA VAL A 80 5.03 -2.50 7.11
C VAL A 80 4.92 -3.23 8.45
N PRO A 81 5.43 -4.46 8.58
CA PRO A 81 5.43 -5.15 9.86
C PRO A 81 6.38 -4.44 10.82
N GLU A 82 5.84 -3.82 11.87
CA GLU A 82 6.58 -3.40 13.06
C GLU A 82 6.70 -4.58 14.04
N GLU A 83 7.71 -4.56 14.91
CA GLU A 83 8.04 -5.65 15.84
C GLU A 83 6.84 -6.10 16.71
N GLU A 84 5.95 -5.17 17.07
CA GLU A 84 4.76 -5.43 17.88
C GLU A 84 3.58 -6.05 17.09
N TRP A 85 3.52 -5.84 15.78
CA TRP A 85 2.39 -6.25 14.92
C TRP A 85 2.82 -7.22 13.81
N PHE A 86 3.75 -8.11 14.12
CA PHE A 86 4.27 -9.10 13.18
C PHE A 86 3.13 -9.82 12.44
N ASN A 87 3.17 -9.71 11.11
CA ASN A 87 2.29 -10.39 10.16
C ASN A 87 0.84 -9.87 10.04
N HIS A 88 0.48 -8.71 10.60
CA HIS A 88 -0.84 -8.11 10.38
C HIS A 88 -0.95 -7.49 8.98
N GLU A 89 -1.72 -8.11 8.07
CA GLU A 89 -2.04 -7.50 6.78
C GLU A 89 -3.31 -6.67 6.92
N ILE A 90 -3.20 -5.36 6.69
CA ILE A 90 -4.36 -4.46 6.58
C ILE A 90 -4.94 -4.52 5.16
N SER A 91 -6.26 -4.65 5.07
CA SER A 91 -6.99 -4.59 3.81
C SER A 91 -7.17 -3.15 3.36
N ILE A 92 -6.56 -2.80 2.22
CA ILE A 92 -6.73 -1.48 1.58
C ILE A 92 -8.22 -1.14 1.33
N PHE A 93 -9.05 -2.15 1.09
CA PHE A 93 -10.50 -1.98 0.87
C PHE A 93 -11.26 -1.64 2.15
N LYS A 94 -10.86 -2.24 3.29
CA LYS A 94 -11.49 -1.93 4.58
C LYS A 94 -11.10 -0.53 5.03
N VAL A 95 -9.83 -0.16 4.89
CA VAL A 95 -9.35 1.20 5.21
C VAL A 95 -10.08 2.24 4.38
N GLN A 96 -10.21 2.03 3.07
CA GLN A 96 -10.94 2.97 2.23
C GLN A 96 -12.39 3.16 2.66
N LYS A 97 -13.08 2.09 3.10
CA LYS A 97 -14.45 2.18 3.61
C LYS A 97 -14.51 3.00 4.90
N ILE A 98 -13.51 2.84 5.78
CA ILE A 98 -13.36 3.62 7.01
C ILE A 98 -13.08 5.10 6.67
N CYS A 99 -12.11 5.40 5.80
CA CYS A 99 -11.85 6.78 5.37
C CYS A 99 -13.09 7.43 4.74
N SER A 100 -13.87 6.66 3.98
CA SER A 100 -15.12 7.16 3.35
C SER A 100 -16.18 7.53 4.39
N SER A 101 -16.31 6.76 5.48
CA SER A 101 -17.25 7.12 6.57
C SER A 101 -16.80 8.35 7.36
N PHE A 102 -15.49 8.62 7.38
CA PHE A 102 -14.91 9.79 8.04
C PHE A 102 -14.91 11.06 7.17
N SER A 103 -15.14 10.96 5.85
CA SER A 103 -15.06 12.08 4.90
C SER A 103 -15.78 13.37 5.33
N LYS A 104 -17.02 13.26 5.83
CA LYS A 104 -17.80 14.41 6.32
C LYS A 104 -17.18 15.03 7.58
N LYS A 105 -16.73 14.19 8.51
CA LYS A 105 -16.05 14.66 9.74
C LYS A 105 -14.75 15.36 9.39
N MET A 106 -13.98 14.83 8.42
CA MET A 106 -12.75 15.46 7.95
C MET A 106 -13.02 16.86 7.40
N LEU A 107 -14.04 17.01 6.55
CA LEU A 107 -14.42 18.32 6.01
C LEU A 107 -14.74 19.34 7.11
N LEU A 108 -15.45 18.92 8.17
CA LEU A 108 -15.82 19.79 9.29
C LEU A 108 -14.64 20.09 10.23
N ALA A 109 -13.64 19.21 10.29
CA ALA A 109 -12.47 19.36 11.15
C ALA A 109 -11.35 20.21 10.53
N ILE A 110 -11.33 20.41 9.21
CA ILE A 110 -10.31 21.23 8.50
C ILE A 110 -10.03 22.60 9.15
N PRO A 111 -11.04 23.36 9.64
CA PRO A 111 -10.79 24.70 10.19
C PRO A 111 -10.03 24.71 11.53
N SER A 112 -9.97 23.58 12.24
CA SER A 112 -9.36 23.49 13.58
C SER A 112 -8.33 22.37 13.61
N LEU A 113 -7.07 22.73 13.86
CA LEU A 113 -5.98 21.75 13.95
C LEU A 113 -6.22 20.72 15.05
N GLU A 114 -6.72 21.14 16.21
CA GLU A 114 -6.99 20.24 17.34
C GLU A 114 -8.09 19.22 16.99
N SER A 115 -9.19 19.69 16.39
CA SER A 115 -10.27 18.79 15.94
C SER A 115 -9.81 17.85 14.84
N LEU A 116 -8.89 18.29 13.97
CA LEU A 116 -8.30 17.46 12.94
C LEU A 116 -7.40 16.37 13.53
N LEU A 117 -6.55 16.69 14.50
CA LEU A 117 -5.69 15.71 15.16
C LEU A 117 -6.51 14.63 15.87
N LEU A 118 -7.51 15.02 16.67
CA LEU A 118 -8.40 14.07 17.34
C LEU A 118 -9.13 13.15 16.36
N LEU A 119 -9.53 13.68 15.20
CA LEU A 119 -10.18 12.89 14.17
C LEU A 119 -9.22 11.92 13.49
N LEU A 120 -7.95 12.33 13.30
CA LEU A 120 -6.92 11.46 12.73
C LEU A 120 -6.55 10.32 13.68
N ASP A 121 -6.54 10.57 14.99
CA ASP A 121 -6.34 9.54 16.01
C ASP A 121 -7.50 8.52 16.00
N ASP A 122 -8.76 8.99 16.02
CA ASP A 122 -9.94 8.11 15.89
C ASP A 122 -9.89 7.32 14.57
N LEU A 123 -9.52 7.97 13.46
CA LEU A 123 -9.37 7.29 12.17
C LEU A 123 -8.30 6.19 12.23
N LEU A 124 -7.15 6.46 12.87
CA LEU A 124 -6.06 5.50 13.00
C LEU A 124 -6.48 4.29 13.84
N GLU A 125 -7.13 4.51 14.99
CA GLU A 125 -7.65 3.45 15.85
C GLU A 125 -8.66 2.55 15.09
N GLN A 126 -9.60 3.17 14.37
CA GLN A 126 -10.57 2.44 13.56
C GLN A 126 -9.88 1.62 12.46
N ILE A 127 -8.83 2.16 11.83
CA ILE A 127 -8.05 1.46 10.81
C ILE A 127 -7.32 0.26 11.42
N LEU A 128 -6.68 0.41 12.57
CA LEU A 128 -5.96 -0.68 13.23
C LEU A 128 -6.92 -1.80 13.66
N PHE A 129 -8.09 -1.43 14.19
CA PHE A 129 -9.07 -2.40 14.69
C PHE A 129 -9.88 -3.08 13.57
N PHE A 130 -10.45 -2.30 12.65
CA PHE A 130 -11.35 -2.82 11.61
C PHE A 130 -10.65 -3.11 10.28
N GLY A 131 -9.44 -2.60 10.06
CA GLY A 131 -8.67 -2.79 8.83
C GLY A 131 -8.06 -4.18 8.67
N PHE A 132 -8.07 -5.00 9.73
CA PHE A 132 -7.48 -6.34 9.71
C PHE A 132 -8.02 -7.21 8.57
N LYS A 133 -7.11 -7.79 7.78
CA LYS A 133 -7.44 -8.75 6.72
C LYS A 133 -7.13 -10.18 7.16
N GLN A 134 -5.86 -10.43 7.50
CA GLN A 134 -5.35 -11.75 7.87
C GLN A 134 -3.95 -11.63 8.49
N LYS A 135 -3.55 -12.67 9.22
CA LYS A 135 -2.17 -12.85 9.68
C LYS A 135 -1.37 -13.65 8.63
N ARG A 136 -0.26 -13.12 8.13
CA ARG A 136 0.60 -13.81 7.15
C ARG A 136 1.86 -14.40 7.77
N CYS A 137 1.82 -15.67 8.19
CA CYS A 137 2.98 -16.30 8.83
C CYS A 137 4.02 -16.89 7.86
N THR A 138 3.63 -17.21 6.62
CA THR A 138 4.47 -17.98 5.67
C THR A 138 4.98 -17.18 4.47
N ASN A 139 4.32 -16.07 4.11
CA ASN A 139 4.67 -15.28 2.94
C ASN A 139 4.59 -13.78 3.26
N PRO A 140 5.71 -13.09 3.52
CA PRO A 140 5.71 -11.66 3.79
C PRO A 140 5.06 -10.89 2.63
N ASN A 141 4.41 -9.78 2.97
CA ASN A 141 3.83 -8.91 1.94
C ASN A 141 4.97 -8.24 1.15
N ILE A 142 4.71 -7.83 -0.10
CA ILE A 142 5.75 -7.28 -0.97
C ILE A 142 6.38 -5.98 -0.42
N LEU A 143 5.62 -5.09 0.22
CA LEU A 143 6.15 -3.93 0.94
C LEU A 143 7.09 -4.34 2.08
N ALA A 144 6.77 -5.41 2.82
CA ALA A 144 7.65 -5.94 3.85
C ALA A 144 8.96 -6.48 3.24
N CYS A 145 8.89 -7.19 2.12
CA CYS A 145 10.08 -7.64 1.40
C CYS A 145 10.91 -6.47 0.86
N ILE A 146 10.28 -5.40 0.38
CA ILE A 146 10.97 -4.18 -0.08
C ILE A 146 11.61 -3.46 1.10
N ALA A 147 10.92 -3.35 2.23
CA ALA A 147 11.43 -2.70 3.44
C ALA A 147 12.74 -3.36 3.92
N GLN A 148 12.80 -4.70 3.89
CA GLN A 148 13.99 -5.48 4.21
C GLN A 148 15.16 -5.25 3.23
N LEU A 149 14.87 -4.95 1.96
CA LEU A 149 15.90 -4.59 0.96
C LEU A 149 16.44 -3.16 1.16
N SER A 150 15.63 -2.26 1.72
CA SER A 150 15.98 -0.84 1.90
C SER A 150 16.70 -0.53 3.21
N THR A 151 16.59 -1.40 4.23
CA THR A 151 17.43 -1.35 5.43
C THR A 151 18.82 -1.91 5.10
N PRO A 152 19.94 -1.23 5.44
CA PRO A 152 21.25 -1.85 5.34
C PRO A 152 21.22 -3.13 6.18
N LEU A 153 21.70 -4.24 5.58
CA LEU A 153 21.87 -5.51 6.27
C LEU A 153 22.71 -5.27 7.54
N SER A 154 22.05 -5.16 8.69
CA SER A 154 22.73 -5.47 9.95
C SER A 154 23.20 -6.93 9.81
N PRO A 155 24.46 -7.25 10.14
CA PRO A 155 24.99 -8.59 9.96
C PRO A 155 24.06 -9.57 10.67
N ALA A 156 23.72 -10.64 9.95
CA ALA A 156 22.84 -11.70 10.39
C ALA A 156 23.14 -12.08 11.84
N ILE A 157 22.13 -11.99 12.70
CA ILE A 157 22.13 -12.77 13.94
C ILE A 157 22.01 -14.21 13.45
N ASP A 158 23.13 -14.93 13.51
CA ASP A 158 23.18 -16.37 13.41
C ASP A 158 22.23 -16.97 14.45
N CYS A 159 20.99 -17.27 14.04
CA CYS A 159 20.19 -18.26 14.75
C CYS A 159 20.85 -19.61 14.47
N GLY A 160 21.77 -20.00 15.35
CA GLY A 160 22.40 -21.30 15.38
C GLY A 160 21.36 -22.41 15.35
N LEU A 161 21.33 -23.15 14.25
CA LEU A 161 20.84 -24.51 14.21
C LEU A 161 22.06 -25.40 14.37
N ALA A 162 22.29 -25.84 15.61
CA ALA A 162 23.03 -27.04 15.96
C ALA A 162 22.01 -28.07 16.47
#